data_AF-A0A9E5LLA7-F1
#
_entry.id   AF-A0A9E5LLA7-F1
#
_cell.length_a   1.000
_cell.length_b   1.000
_cell.length_c   1.000
_cell.angle_alpha   90.00
_cell.angle_beta   90.00
_cell.angle_gamma   90.00
#
_symmetry.space_group_name_H-M   'P 1'
#
loop_
_entity.id
_entity.type
_entity.pdbx_description
1 polymer ?
#
loop_
_entity_poly.entity_id
_entity_poly.type
_entity_poly.pdbx_seq_one_letter_code
_entity_poly.pdbx_strand_id
1 'polypeptide(L)'
;MRALIEDAGGKFLGFYGLIGRPEGDGVVISDFDELSDYMSVVAKTMMSGAISDITTAHCYTGEDVVAATTKAAGMQYTPPTG
;
A
#
# COMPACT_ATOMS: atom_id res chain seq x y z
N MET A 1 7.34 -11.40 -7.84
CA MET A 1 6.50 -10.23 -7.53
C MET A 1 5.68 -9.77 -8.73
N ARG A 2 6.30 -9.32 -9.85
CA ARG A 2 5.57 -8.93 -11.08
C ARG A 2 4.44 -9.90 -11.47
N ALA A 3 4.78 -11.18 -11.70
CA ALA A 3 3.80 -12.17 -12.13
C ALA A 3 2.64 -12.33 -11.13
N LEU A 4 2.91 -12.25 -9.83
CA LEU A 4 1.87 -12.34 -8.80
C LEU A 4 0.94 -11.12 -8.82
N ILE A 5 1.49 -9.92 -9.05
CA ILE A 5 0.71 -8.68 -9.17
C ILE A 5 -0.18 -8.71 -10.41
N GLU A 6 0.38 -9.10 -11.54
CA GLU A 6 -0.34 -9.17 -12.82
C GLU A 6 -1.41 -10.30 -12.80
N ASP A 7 -1.15 -11.42 -12.14
CA ASP A 7 -2.11 -12.53 -11.95
C ASP A 7 -3.30 -12.11 -11.06
N ALA A 8 -3.06 -11.25 -10.07
CA ALA A 8 -4.10 -10.66 -9.23
C ALA A 8 -4.84 -9.48 -9.88
N GLY A 9 -4.61 -9.18 -11.16
CA GLY A 9 -5.27 -8.08 -11.87
C GLY A 9 -4.65 -6.70 -11.67
N GLY A 10 -3.54 -6.59 -10.93
CA GLY A 10 -2.82 -5.35 -10.73
C GLY A 10 -1.79 -5.05 -11.83
N LYS A 11 -1.27 -3.82 -11.83
CA LYS A 11 -0.20 -3.38 -12.72
C LYS A 11 1.10 -3.19 -11.95
N PHE A 12 2.13 -3.95 -12.31
CA PHE A 12 3.47 -3.74 -11.76
C PHE A 12 4.12 -2.50 -12.36
N LEU A 13 4.49 -1.54 -11.52
CA LEU A 13 5.10 -0.27 -11.94
C LEU A 13 6.63 -0.29 -11.78
N GLY A 14 7.15 -0.91 -10.72
CA GLY A 14 8.59 -0.98 -10.50
C GLY A 14 9.02 -1.73 -9.25
N PHE A 15 10.30 -2.09 -9.21
CA PHE A 15 10.97 -2.63 -8.04
C PHE A 15 12.32 -1.93 -7.85
N TYR A 16 12.58 -1.47 -6.64
CA TYR A 16 13.76 -0.68 -6.30
C TYR A 16 14.39 -1.25 -5.03
N GLY A 17 15.68 -1.56 -5.07
CA GLY A 17 16.44 -1.88 -3.86
C GLY A 17 16.61 -0.63 -3.00
N LEU A 18 16.48 -0.78 -1.68
CA LEU A 18 16.73 0.28 -0.72
C LEU A 18 18.12 0.08 -0.12
N ILE A 19 18.94 1.13 -0.11
CA ILE A 19 20.27 1.10 0.52
C ILE A 19 20.25 2.05 1.72
N GLY A 20 20.66 1.54 2.89
CA GLY A 20 20.79 2.33 4.11
C GLY A 20 19.46 2.67 4.80
N ARG A 21 18.39 1.92 4.52
CA ARG A 21 17.07 2.08 5.13
C ARG A 21 16.80 0.95 6.11
N PRO A 22 16.44 1.23 7.38
CA PRO A 22 16.08 0.17 8.33
C PRO A 22 14.73 -0.48 8.02
N GLU A 23 13.87 0.16 7.21
CA GLU A 23 12.50 -0.29 6.96
C GLU A 23 12.39 -1.44 5.94
N GLY A 24 13.47 -1.79 5.24
CA GLY A 24 13.50 -2.96 4.36
C GLY A 24 14.52 -2.89 3.23
N ASP A 25 14.66 -4.01 2.51
CA ASP A 25 15.65 -4.20 1.45
C ASP A 25 15.18 -3.73 0.06
N GLY A 26 13.87 -3.53 -0.11
CA GLY A 26 13.30 -3.16 -1.40
C GLY A 26 11.89 -2.62 -1.33
N VAL A 27 11.51 -1.86 -2.34
CA VAL A 27 10.18 -1.31 -2.57
C VAL A 27 9.63 -1.84 -3.88
N VAL A 28 8.37 -2.28 -3.82
CA VAL A 28 7.56 -2.61 -4.99
C VAL A 28 6.52 -1.52 -5.15
N ILE A 29 6.39 -0.99 -6.36
CA ILE A 29 5.34 -0.04 -6.71
C ILE A 29 4.39 -0.75 -7.68
N SER A 30 3.11 -0.68 -7.39
CA SER A 30 2.04 -1.33 -8.15
C SER A 30 0.76 -0.52 -8.07
N ASP A 31 -0.07 -0.66 -9.09
CA ASP A 31 -1.39 -0.05 -9.19
C ASP A 31 -2.47 -1.13 -9.16
N PHE A 32 -3.55 -0.89 -8.41
CA PHE A 32 -4.66 -1.81 -8.24
C PHE A 32 -5.96 -1.01 -8.16
N ASP A 33 -6.97 -1.41 -8.93
CA ASP A 33 -8.30 -0.81 -8.90
C ASP A 33 -9.08 -1.25 -7.65
N GLU A 34 -8.89 -2.50 -7.22
CA GLU A 34 -9.59 -3.07 -6.06
C GLU A 34 -8.65 -3.38 -4.89
N LEU A 35 -9.07 -2.99 -3.68
CA LEU A 35 -8.31 -3.27 -2.46
C LEU A 35 -8.17 -4.78 -2.19
N SER A 36 -9.19 -5.58 -2.52
CA SER A 36 -9.17 -7.04 -2.36
C SER A 36 -8.04 -7.69 -3.15
N ASP A 37 -7.82 -7.23 -4.39
CA ASP A 37 -6.79 -7.75 -5.28
C ASP A 37 -5.40 -7.43 -4.75
N TYR A 38 -5.18 -6.18 -4.34
CA TYR A 38 -3.95 -5.77 -3.65
C TYR A 38 -3.69 -6.61 -2.39
N MET A 39 -4.71 -6.78 -1.53
CA MET A 39 -4.58 -7.55 -0.29
C MET A 39 -4.29 -9.03 -0.55
N SER A 40 -4.79 -9.60 -1.65
CA SER A 40 -4.49 -10.98 -2.04
C SER A 40 -3.00 -11.19 -2.34
N VAL A 41 -2.36 -10.21 -2.98
CA VAL A 41 -0.91 -10.24 -3.26
C VAL A 41 -0.10 -10.15 -1.99
N VAL A 42 -0.45 -9.25 -1.08
CA VAL A 42 0.21 -9.12 0.23
C VAL A 42 0.09 -10.43 1.01
N ALA A 43 -1.13 -10.99 1.12
CA ALA A 43 -1.37 -12.24 1.83
C ALA A 43 -0.58 -13.41 1.21
N LYS A 44 -0.64 -13.58 -0.11
CA LYS A 44 0.08 -14.65 -0.81
C LYS A 44 1.59 -14.53 -0.64
N THR A 45 2.11 -13.30 -0.63
CA THR A 45 3.52 -13.02 -0.44
C THR A 45 3.97 -13.40 0.97
N MET A 46 3.22 -13.00 2.00
CA MET A 46 3.49 -13.40 3.39
C MET A 46 3.42 -14.93 3.57
N MET A 47 2.42 -15.58 2.97
CA MET A 47 2.26 -17.05 3.04
C MET A 47 3.39 -17.83 2.35
N SER A 48 4.13 -17.20 1.43
CA SER A 48 5.21 -17.87 0.71
C SER A 48 6.45 -18.14 1.59
N GLY A 49 6.59 -17.43 2.72
CA GLY A 49 7.79 -17.43 3.54
C GLY A 49 9.01 -16.75 2.91
N ALA A 50 8.90 -16.23 1.67
CA ALA A 50 9.98 -15.54 0.98
C ALA A 50 10.18 -14.09 1.46
N ILE A 51 9.20 -13.52 2.17
CA ILE A 51 9.27 -12.18 2.75
C ILE A 51 8.98 -12.31 4.26
N SER A 52 9.88 -11.75 5.07
CA SER A 52 9.78 -11.77 6.54
C SER A 52 8.92 -10.65 7.11
N ASP A 53 8.86 -9.52 6.41
CA ASP A 53 8.09 -8.34 6.83
C ASP A 53 7.63 -7.51 5.62
N ILE A 54 6.47 -6.88 5.72
CA ILE A 54 5.91 -6.00 4.69
C ILE A 54 5.38 -4.73 5.35
N THR A 55 5.99 -3.60 4.99
CA THR A 55 5.41 -2.28 5.22
C THR A 55 4.69 -1.81 3.96
N THR A 56 3.47 -1.28 4.13
CA THR A 56 2.65 -0.81 3.01
C THR A 56 2.49 0.71 3.08
N ALA A 57 2.55 1.36 1.92
CA ALA A 57 2.27 2.78 1.77
C ALA A 57 1.27 2.95 0.63
N HIS A 58 0.13 3.56 0.92
CA HIS A 58 -0.88 3.85 -0.10
C HIS A 58 -0.60 5.20 -0.75
N CYS A 59 -0.56 5.22 -2.09
CA CYS A 59 -0.39 6.46 -2.84
C CYS A 59 -1.77 7.09 -3.07
N TYR A 60 -2.00 8.26 -2.49
CA TYR A 60 -3.23 9.02 -2.71
C TYR A 60 -3.09 9.95 -3.91
N THR A 61 -4.13 10.03 -4.72
CA THR A 61 -4.23 11.04 -5.78
C THR A 61 -4.58 12.41 -5.19
N GLY A 62 -4.43 13.46 -5.99
CA GLY A 62 -4.89 14.80 -5.60
C GLY A 62 -6.41 14.84 -5.35
N GLU A 63 -7.18 14.07 -6.10
CA GLU A 63 -8.64 13.96 -5.96
C GLU A 63 -9.03 13.30 -4.64
N ASP A 64 -8.32 12.23 -4.24
CA ASP A 64 -8.52 11.58 -2.94
C ASP A 64 -8.30 12.56 -1.78
N VAL A 65 -7.26 13.39 -1.87
CA VAL A 65 -6.95 14.40 -0.85
C VAL A 65 -8.06 15.46 -0.80
N VAL A 66 -8.57 15.92 -1.94
CA VAL A 66 -9.68 16.89 -1.99
C VAL A 66 -10.97 16.29 -1.43
N ALA A 67 -11.30 15.05 -1.77
CA ALA A 67 -12.47 14.35 -1.24
C ALA A 67 -12.36 14.14 0.28
N ALA A 68 -11.18 13.73 0.77
CA ALA A 68 -10.91 13.53 2.19
C ALA A 68 -11.00 14.85 2.98
N THR A 69 -10.43 15.94 2.47
CA THR A 69 -10.49 17.26 3.12
C THR A 69 -11.92 17.82 3.16
N THR A 70 -12.69 17.64 2.09
CA THR A 70 -14.12 18.01 2.05
C THR A 70 -14.93 17.26 3.11
N LYS A 71 -14.71 15.95 3.24
CA LYS A 71 -15.35 15.15 4.28
C LYS A 71 -14.91 15.60 5.68
N ALA A 72 -13.64 15.91 5.87
CA ALA A 72 -13.07 16.33 7.15
C ALA A 72 -13.62 17.66 7.65
N ALA A 73 -13.99 18.59 6.77
CA ALA A 73 -14.61 19.86 7.16
C ALA A 73 -15.92 19.70 7.96
N GLY A 74 -16.60 18.55 7.83
CA GLY A 74 -17.81 18.22 8.60
C GLY A 74 -17.57 17.40 9.87
N MET A 75 -16.32 17.09 10.22
CA MET A 75 -15.98 16.23 11.36
C MET A 75 -15.51 17.06 12.57
N GLN A 76 -15.98 16.70 13.76
CA GLN A 76 -15.46 17.23 15.01
C GLN A 76 -14.50 16.22 15.64
N TYR A 77 -13.26 16.63 15.92
CA TYR A 77 -12.30 15.81 16.66
C TYR A 77 -12.30 16.19 18.14
N THR A 78 -12.48 15.19 19.01
CA THR A 78 -12.32 15.35 20.46
C THR A 78 -11.21 14.39 20.90
N PRO A 79 -10.05 14.91 21.35
CA PRO A 79 -8.97 14.05 21.82
C PRO A 79 -9.38 13.30 23.10
N PRO A 80 -8.89 12.07 23.33
CA PRO A 80 -9.10 11.38 24.60
C PRO A 80 -8.53 12.22 25.74
N THR A 81 -9.33 12.48 26.77
CA THR A 81 -8.83 13.02 28.03
C THR A 81 -8.19 11.88 28.82
N GLY A 82 -6.93 12.05 29.21
CA GLY A 82 -6.20 11.11 30.07
C GLY A 82 -6.71 11.06 31.51
#